data_AF-A0A0N4T405-F1
#
_entry.id   AF-A0A0N4T405-F1
#
_cell.length_a   1.000
_cell.length_b   1.000
_cell.length_c   1.000
_cell.angle_alpha   90.00
_cell.angle_beta   90.00
_cell.angle_gamma   90.00
#
_symmetry.space_group_name_H-M   'P 1'
#
loop_
_entity.id
_entity.type
_entity.pdbx_description
1 polymer ?
#
loop_
_entity_poly.entity_id
_entity_poly.type
_entity_poly.pdbx_seq_one_letter_code
_entity_poly.pdbx_strand_id
1 'polypeptide(L)' 'MLIDCLFTLCDRDPTIENIYLHVQINNESALDFYKRFGFEIVGVAEKYYKRIEPDSAYVLVKKIHRELRENLP' A
#
# COMPACT_ATOMS: atom_id res chain seq x y z
N MET A 1 -2.33 -5.02 -14.82
CA MET A 1 -3.46 -4.86 -13.87
C MET A 1 -3.56 -3.40 -13.44
N LEU A 2 -4.65 -2.97 -12.76
CA LEU A 2 -4.80 -1.58 -12.33
C LEU A 2 -3.63 -1.11 -11.42
N ILE A 3 -3.12 -2.00 -10.57
CA ILE A 3 -2.02 -1.69 -9.66
C ILE A 3 -0.69 -1.44 -10.39
N ASP A 4 -0.45 -2.10 -11.52
CA ASP A 4 0.78 -1.89 -12.31
C ASP A 4 0.76 -0.51 -12.99
N CYS A 5 -0.42 -0.06 -13.45
CA CYS A 5 -0.60 1.30 -13.93
C CYS A 5 -0.35 2.33 -12.82
N LEU A 6 -0.83 2.07 -11.60
CA LEU A 6 -0.56 2.94 -10.45
C LEU A 6 0.94 3.05 -10.19
N PHE A 7 1.68 1.93 -10.14
CA PHE A 7 3.13 1.98 -9.94
C PHE A 7 3.85 2.74 -11.04
N THR A 8 3.46 2.53 -12.30
CA THR A 8 4.03 3.28 -13.44
C THR A 8 3.82 4.79 -13.30
N LEU A 9 2.66 5.23 -12.79
CA LEU A 9 2.40 6.64 -12.54
C LEU A 9 3.24 7.18 -11.38
N CYS A 10 3.38 6.41 -10.29
CA CYS A 10 4.19 6.82 -9.15
C CYS A 10 5.69 6.90 -9.49
N ASP A 11 6.20 6.00 -10.34
CA ASP A 11 7.60 6.04 -10.79
C ASP A 11 7.91 7.31 -11.58
N ARG A 12 6.93 7.86 -12.31
CA ARG A 12 7.07 9.09 -13.11
C ARG A 12 7.09 10.37 -12.30
N ASP A 13 6.57 10.35 -11.07
CA ASP A 13 6.53 11.53 -10.20
C ASP A 13 7.45 11.33 -8.99
N PRO A 14 8.65 11.95 -8.97
CA PRO A 14 9.62 11.83 -7.88
C PRO A 14 9.14 12.30 -6.51
N THR A 15 8.07 13.09 -6.45
CA THR A 15 7.53 13.60 -5.19
C THR A 15 6.68 12.57 -4.44
N ILE A 16 6.28 11.49 -5.11
CA ILE A 16 5.54 10.40 -4.50
C ILE A 16 6.52 9.43 -3.82
N GLU A 17 6.47 9.39 -2.49
CA GLU A 17 7.32 8.56 -1.66
C GLU A 17 6.65 7.25 -1.22
N ASN A 18 5.33 7.27 -1.05
CA ASN A 18 4.58 6.16 -0.45
C ASN A 18 3.18 6.01 -1.06
N ILE A 19 2.70 4.76 -1.11
CA ILE A 19 1.31 4.42 -1.44
C ILE A 19 0.69 3.81 -0.18
N TYR A 20 -0.50 4.26 0.22
CA TYR A 20 -1.19 3.73 1.39
C TYR A 20 -2.64 3.34 1.08
N LEU A 21 -3.18 2.39 1.83
CA LEU A 21 -4.59 2.01 1.78
C LEU A 21 -5.06 1.36 3.09
N HIS A 22 -6.37 1.15 3.19
CA HIS A 22 -7.01 0.39 4.26
C HIS A 22 -7.57 -0.92 3.73
N VAL A 23 -7.36 -2.02 4.48
CA VAL A 23 -7.94 -3.33 4.19
C VAL A 23 -8.68 -3.82 5.43
N GLN A 24 -9.97 -4.16 5.32
CA GLN A 24 -10.73 -4.72 6.44
C GLN A 24 -10.05 -5.96 7.02
N ILE A 25 -10.04 -6.10 8.34
CA ILE A 25 -9.18 -7.10 9.01
C ILE A 25 -9.47 -8.56 8.63
N ASN A 26 -10.70 -8.87 8.19
CA ASN A 26 -11.09 -10.21 7.75
C ASN A 26 -10.96 -10.42 6.23
N ASN A 27 -10.47 -9.44 5.47
CA ASN A 27 -10.25 -9.59 4.04
C ASN A 27 -8.84 -10.11 3.76
N GLU A 28 -8.62 -11.39 4.11
CA GLU A 28 -7.33 -12.07 3.96
C GLU A 28 -6.86 -12.09 2.49
N SER A 29 -7.78 -12.28 1.54
CA SER A 29 -7.46 -12.28 0.11
C SER A 29 -6.87 -10.95 -0.36
N ALA A 30 -7.46 -9.82 0.04
CA ALA A 30 -6.91 -8.51 -0.27
C ALA A 30 -5.59 -8.26 0.48
N LEU A 31 -5.50 -8.65 1.74
CA LEU A 31 -4.28 -8.50 2.53
C LEU A 31 -3.10 -9.23 1.86
N ASP A 32 -3.30 -10.48 1.47
CA ASP A 32 -2.28 -11.28 0.79
C ASP A 32 -1.95 -10.72 -0.60
N PHE A 33 -2.96 -10.20 -1.32
CA PHE A 33 -2.75 -9.51 -2.59
C PHE A 33 -1.80 -8.33 -2.43
N TYR A 34 -2.05 -7.41 -1.51
CA TYR A 34 -1.20 -6.23 -1.33
C TYR A 34 0.18 -6.59 -0.75
N LYS A 35 0.26 -7.57 0.15
CA LYS A 35 1.55 -8.09 0.64
C LYS A 35 2.44 -8.61 -0.50
N ARG A 36 1.88 -9.32 -1.48
CA ARG A 36 2.63 -9.78 -2.66
C ARG A 36 3.22 -8.63 -3.49
N PHE A 37 2.62 -7.44 -3.43
CA PHE A 37 3.14 -6.23 -4.08
C PHE A 37 4.06 -5.39 -3.19
N GLY A 38 4.44 -5.91 -2.02
CA GLY A 38 5.37 -5.26 -1.09
C GLY A 38 4.73 -4.13 -0.28
N PHE A 39 3.42 -4.21 -0.01
CA PHE A 39 2.80 -3.41 1.04
C PHE A 39 2.99 -4.10 2.40
N GLU A 40 3.22 -3.31 3.43
CA GLU A 40 3.42 -3.74 4.80
C GLU A 40 2.31 -3.18 5.70
N ILE A 41 1.89 -3.93 6.72
CA ILE A 41 0.96 -3.42 7.74
C ILE A 41 1.74 -2.48 8.64
N VAL A 42 1.32 -1.22 8.71
CA VAL A 42 1.92 -0.21 9.60
C VAL A 42 1.05 0.12 10.81
N GLY A 43 -0.17 -0.39 10.85
CA GLY A 43 -1.08 -0.19 11.97
C GLY A 43 -2.47 -0.77 11.72
N VAL A 44 -3.35 -0.56 12.70
CA VAL A 44 -4.78 -0.92 12.63
C VAL A 44 -5.59 0.34 12.93
N ALA A 45 -6.51 0.68 12.05
CA ALA A 45 -7.52 1.70 12.26
C ALA A 45 -8.77 1.03 12.84
N GLU A 46 -8.98 1.18 14.15
CA GLU A 46 -10.19 0.71 14.83
C GLU A 46 -11.41 1.53 14.41
N LYS A 47 -12.59 0.90 14.33
CA LYS A 47 -13.86 1.56 13.99
C LYS A 47 -13.82 2.35 12.68
N TYR A 48 -13.01 1.89 11.72
CA TYR A 48 -12.83 2.54 10.42
C TYR A 48 -14.13 2.48 9.59
N TYR A 49 -14.79 1.32 9.56
CA TYR A 49 -16.04 1.13 8.86
C TYR A 49 -17.24 1.34 9.78
N LYS A 50 -18.01 2.40 9.54
CA LYS A 50 -19.12 2.82 10.43
C LYS A 50 -20.35 1.89 10.46
N ARG A 51 -20.45 0.93 9.54
CA ARG A 51 -21.72 0.22 9.26
C ARG A 51 -21.58 -1.28 9.03
N ILE A 52 -20.37 -1.83 9.09
CA ILE A 52 -20.12 -3.25 8.82
C ILE A 52 -19.14 -3.81 9.86
N GLU A 53 -19.26 -5.11 10.13
CA GLU A 53 -18.37 -5.84 11.02
C GLU A 53 -17.53 -6.87 10.24
N PRO A 54 -16.26 -7.08 10.60
CA PRO A 54 -15.51 -6.33 11.61
C PRO A 54 -15.23 -4.89 11.17
N ASP A 55 -15.42 -3.92 12.05
CA ASP A 55 -15.31 -2.49 11.71
C ASP A 55 -13.88 -1.97 11.51
N SER A 56 -12.89 -2.78 11.87
CA SER A 56 -11.48 -2.39 11.88
C SER A 56 -10.81 -2.69 10.54
N ALA A 57 -9.79 -1.89 10.21
CA ALA A 57 -8.99 -2.05 9.00
C ALA A 57 -7.49 -2.02 9.30
N TYR A 58 -6.71 -2.87 8.64
CA TYR A 58 -5.27 -2.71 8.56
C TYR A 58 -4.94 -1.50 7.70
N VAL A 59 -3.98 -0.70 8.17
CA VAL A 59 -3.33 0.35 7.37
C VAL A 59 -2.11 -0.27 6.71
N LEU A 60 -2.10 -0.29 5.38
CA LEU A 60 -1.01 -0.84 4.58
C LEU A 60 -0.24 0.30 3.90
N VAL A 61 1.09 0.20 3.86
CA VAL A 61 1.97 1.15 3.18
C VAL A 61 2.98 0.42 2.31
N LYS A 62 3.21 0.92 1.10
CA LYS A 62 4.35 0.56 0.25
C LYS A 62 5.21 1.81 0.04
N LYS A 63 6.48 1.72 0.44
CA LYS A 63 7.48 2.74 0.13
C LYS A 63 7.96 2.60 -1.31
N ILE A 64 8.17 3.72 -1.99
CA ILE A 64 8.74 3.76 -3.33
C ILE A 64 10.25 3.88 -3.21
N HIS A 65 10.95 2.77 -3.44
CA HIS A 65 12.40 2.75 -3.46
C HIS A 65 12.90 3.15 -4.84
N ARG A 66 13.41 4.38 -4.95
CA ARG A 66 14.20 4.80 -6.10
C ARG A 66 15.64 4.56 -5.68
N GLU A 67 16.28 3.52 -6.21
CA GLU A 67 17.73 3.44 -6.04
C GLU A 67 18.32 4.71 -6.63
N LEU A 68 19.11 5.41 -5.82
CA LEU A 68 19.89 6.55 -6.28
C LEU A 68 20.79 6.02 -7.40
N ARG A 69 20.43 6.30 -8.66
CA ARG A 69 21.37 6.31 -9.77
C ARG A 69 22.31 7.51 -9.62
N GLU A 70 22.90 7.67 -8.46
CA GLU A 70 24.01 8.55 -8.21
C GLU A 70 25.21 7.62 -8.07
N ASN A 71 26.15 7.72 -9.03
CA ASN A 71 27.40 6.96 -9.15
C ASN A 71 27.30 5.67 -9.99
N LEU A 72 27.12 5.83 -11.30
CA LEU A 72 27.86 5.00 -12.26
C LEU A 72 28.98 5.89 -12.83
N PRO A 73 30.26 5.45 -12.80
CA PRO A 73 31.37 6.21 -13.39
C PRO A 73 31.22 6.45 -14.89
#